data_AF-A0A928BSV3-F1
#
_entry.id   AF-A0A928BSV3-F1
#
_cell.length_a   1.000
_cell.length_b   1.000
_cell.length_c   1.000
_cell.angle_alpha   90.00
_cell.angle_beta   90.00
_cell.angle_gamma   90.00
#
_symmetry.space_group_name_H-M   'P 1'
#
loop_
_entity.id
_entity.type
_entity.pdbx_description
1 polymer ?
#
loop_
_entity_poly.entity_id
_entity_poly.type
_entity_poly.pdbx_seq_one_letter_code
_entity_poly.pdbx_strand_id
1 'polypeptide(L)' 'MTDFDSIWRTQDEIRTVVNAVLGECIWNLSYNERRMAIELELTTYLEEEEVDMLINQFPVPADYDGVGSKGTKFFFYT' A
#
# COMPACT_ATOMS: atom_id res chain seq x y z
N MET A 1 -8.07 20.16 -7.11
CA MET A 1 -7.25 19.61 -8.20
C MET A 1 -6.39 18.55 -7.55
N THR A 2 -6.52 17.30 -7.98
CA THR A 2 -5.76 16.18 -7.40
C THR A 2 -4.28 16.39 -7.69
N ASP A 3 -3.44 16.38 -6.66
CA ASP A 3 -2.00 16.55 -6.82
C ASP A 3 -1.33 15.22 -7.18
N PHE A 4 -1.34 14.92 -8.48
CA PHE A 4 -0.79 13.69 -9.02
C PHE A 4 0.73 13.55 -8.80
N ASP A 5 1.47 14.66 -8.66
CA ASP A 5 2.91 14.61 -8.36
C ASP A 5 3.17 14.14 -6.92
N SER A 6 2.32 14.53 -5.98
CA SER A 6 2.39 14.04 -4.60
C SER A 6 1.95 12.59 -4.51
N ILE A 7 0.87 12.19 -5.19
CA ILE A 7 0.42 10.79 -5.25
C ILE A 7 1.52 9.89 -5.81
N TRP A 8 2.14 10.29 -6.92
CA TRP A 8 3.20 9.51 -7.54
C TRP A 8 4.41 9.33 -6.62
N ARG A 9 4.80 10.38 -5.89
CA ARG A 9 5.86 10.31 -4.88
C ARG A 9 5.50 9.35 -3.74
N THR A 10 4.29 9.46 -3.20
CA THR A 10 3.82 8.56 -2.14
C THR A 10 3.80 7.10 -2.61
N GLN A 11 3.39 6.84 -3.87
CA GLN A 11 3.45 5.49 -4.44
C GLN A 11 4.90 4.95 -4.52
N ASP A 12 5.87 5.79 -4.87
CA ASP A 12 7.27 5.36 -4.93
C ASP A 12 7.86 5.04 -3.55
N GLU A 13 7.49 5.85 -2.54
CA GLU A 13 7.84 5.58 -1.15
C GLU A 13 7.21 4.28 -0.63
N ILE A 14 5.91 4.06 -0.88
CA ILE A 14 5.22 2.81 -0.55
C ILE A 14 5.95 1.62 -1.18
N ARG A 15 6.29 1.71 -2.47
CA ARG A 15 7.02 0.65 -3.19
C ARG A 15 8.37 0.36 -2.55
N THR A 16 9.10 1.40 -2.16
CA THR A 16 10.41 1.28 -1.51
C THR A 16 10.29 0.55 -0.16
N VAL A 17 9.31 0.92 0.66
CA VAL A 17 9.08 0.27 1.97
C VAL A 17 8.70 -1.21 1.78
N VAL A 18 7.73 -1.51 0.91
CA VAL A 18 7.31 -2.90 0.67
C VAL A 18 8.48 -3.74 0.18
N ASN A 19 9.24 -3.25 -0.79
CA ASN A 19 10.40 -3.96 -1.32
C ASN A 19 11.49 -4.18 -0.26
N ALA A 20 11.67 -3.24 0.69
CA ALA A 20 12.66 -3.38 1.74
C ALA A 20 12.25 -4.39 2.83
N VAL A 21 10.95 -4.47 3.16
CA VAL A 21 10.44 -5.32 4.25
C VAL A 21 10.11 -6.73 3.75
N LEU A 22 9.45 -6.84 2.59
CA LEU A 22 8.86 -8.08 2.09
C LEU A 22 9.48 -8.55 0.75
N GLY A 23 10.36 -7.75 0.15
CA GLY A 23 10.87 -8.00 -1.20
C GLY A 23 9.87 -7.63 -2.31
N GLU A 24 10.16 -8.07 -3.54
CA GLU A 24 9.30 -7.80 -4.70
C GLU A 24 8.00 -8.62 -4.65
N CYS A 25 6.99 -8.11 -3.95
CA CYS A 25 5.71 -8.77 -3.76
C CYS A 25 4.49 -7.87 -4.04
N ILE A 26 4.68 -6.75 -4.74
CA ILE A 26 3.57 -5.86 -5.11
C ILE A 26 2.84 -6.43 -6.33
N TRP A 27 1.56 -6.72 -6.18
CA TRP A 27 0.68 -7.09 -7.29
C TRP A 27 0.11 -5.86 -8.00
N ASN A 28 -0.46 -4.93 -7.23
CA ASN A 28 -1.06 -3.72 -7.75
C ASN A 28 -0.78 -2.55 -6.80
N LEU A 29 -0.46 -1.37 -7.37
CA LEU A 29 -0.33 -0.12 -6.64
C LEU A 29 -0.91 0.99 -7.49
N SER A 30 -2.10 1.49 -7.10
CA SER A 30 -2.88 2.41 -7.94
C SER A 30 -3.62 3.43 -7.09
N TYR A 31 -3.81 4.63 -7.61
CA TYR A 31 -4.65 5.63 -6.97
C TYR A 31 -6.11 5.42 -7.34
N ASN A 32 -6.99 5.35 -6.34
CA ASN A 32 -8.44 5.29 -6.53
C ASN A 32 -9.06 6.66 -6.31
N GLU A 33 -9.40 7.35 -7.39
CA GLU A 33 -9.99 8.70 -7.35
C GLU A 33 -11.31 8.76 -6.59
N ARG A 34 -12.10 7.68 -6.58
CA ARG A 34 -13.40 7.64 -5.88
C ARG A 34 -13.24 7.58 -4.37
N ARG A 35 -12.20 6.87 -3.91
CA ARG A 35 -11.85 6.75 -2.48
C ARG A 35 -10.88 7.83 -2.02
N MET A 36 -10.29 8.58 -2.96
CA MET A 36 -9.21 9.52 -2.71
C MET A 36 -8.06 8.88 -1.92
N ALA A 37 -7.69 7.66 -2.30
CA ALA A 37 -6.72 6.85 -1.59
C ALA A 37 -5.84 6.08 -2.57
N ILE A 38 -4.60 5.80 -2.18
CA ILE A 38 -3.76 4.84 -2.88
C ILE A 38 -4.15 3.45 -2.38
N GLU A 39 -4.34 2.52 -3.30
CA GLU A 39 -4.61 1.12 -3.00
C GLU A 39 -3.38 0.28 -3.35
N LEU A 40 -2.97 -0.58 -2.42
CA LEU A 40 -1.93 -1.57 -2.58
C LEU A 40 -2.54 -2.96 -2.44
N GLU A 41 -2.14 -3.86 -3.33
CA GLU A 41 -2.38 -5.28 -3.20
C GLU A 41 -1.07 -6.02 -3.37
N LEU A 42 -0.80 -6.95 -2.46
CA LEU A 42 0.37 -7.81 -2.49
C LEU A 42 0.07 -9.12 -3.24
N THR A 43 1.13 -9.79 -3.70
CA THR A 43 1.08 -11.17 -4.21
C THR A 43 1.14 -12.20 -3.09
N THR A 44 1.28 -11.76 -1.84
CA THR A 44 1.39 -12.61 -0.65
C THR A 44 0.28 -12.30 0.34
N TYR A 45 -0.05 -13.30 1.16
CA TYR A 45 -0.91 -13.18 2.31
C TYR A 45 -0.03 -12.93 3.53
N LEU A 46 -0.37 -11.89 4.28
CA LEU A 46 0.28 -11.52 5.54
C LEU A 46 -0.63 -11.89 6.70
N GLU A 47 -0.05 -12.43 7.74
CA GLU A 47 -0.72 -12.61 9.04
C GLU A 47 -0.88 -11.26 9.75
N GLU A 48 -1.74 -11.20 10.77
CA GLU A 48 -2.09 -9.96 11.49
C GLU A 48 -0.85 -9.23 12.03
N GLU A 49 0.11 -9.96 12.60
CA GLU A 49 1.35 -9.39 13.11
C GLU A 49 2.22 -8.77 11.99
N GLU A 50 2.25 -9.39 10.80
CA GLU A 50 2.99 -8.89 9.65
C GLU A 50 2.32 -7.67 9.03
N VAL A 51 0.99 -7.64 9.01
CA VAL A 51 0.18 -6.48 8.60
C VAL A 51 0.49 -5.30 9.51
N ASP A 52 0.42 -5.48 10.83
CA ASP A 52 0.71 -4.45 11.81
C ASP A 52 2.16 -3.96 11.71
N MET A 53 3.11 -4.89 11.54
CA MET A 53 4.52 -4.54 11.36
C MET A 53 4.71 -3.66 10.12
N LEU A 54 4.12 -4.04 8.98
CA LEU A 54 4.26 -3.32 7.72
C LEU A 54 3.60 -1.93 7.76
N ILE A 55 2.39 -1.83 8.34
CA ILE A 55 1.66 -0.55 8.47
C ILE A 55 2.53 0.49 9.18
N ASN A 56 3.23 0.08 10.24
CA ASN A 56 4.09 0.97 11.02
C ASN A 56 5.38 1.42 10.29
N GLN A 57 5.71 0.86 9.11
CA GLN A 57 6.86 1.28 8.32
C GLN A 57 6.51 2.34 7.27
N PHE A 58 5.23 2.55 6.96
CA PHE A 58 4.84 3.47 5.90
C PHE A 58 4.97 4.93 6.35
N PRO A 59 5.37 5.84 5.43
CA PRO A 59 5.52 7.25 5.72
C PRO A 59 4.17 7.99 5.80
N VAL A 60 3.09 7.34 5.37
CA VAL A 60 1.73 7.89 5.36
C VAL A 60 0.77 6.93 6.08
N PRO A 61 -0.32 7.45 6.68
CA PRO A 61 -1.31 6.61 7.34
C PRO A 61 -1.88 5.56 6.37
N ALA A 62 -1.86 4.32 6.82
CA ALA A 62 -2.32 3.17 6.08
C ALA A 62 -3.23 2.30 6.95
N ASP A 63 -4.23 1.70 6.35
CA ASP A 63 -5.10 0.72 7.00
C ASP A 63 -5.12 -0.57 6.19
N TYR A 64 -5.39 -1.67 6.90
CA TYR A 64 -5.61 -2.97 6.29
C TYR A 64 -7.00 -3.03 5.62
N ASP A 65 -7.05 -3.30 4.31
CA ASP A 65 -8.27 -3.39 3.49
C ASP A 65 -8.76 -4.84 3.32
N GLY A 66 -8.19 -5.79 4.09
CA GLY A 66 -8.50 -7.21 3.96
C GLY A 66 -7.69 -7.92 2.87
N VAL A 67 -8.27 -8.98 2.33
CA VAL A 67 -7.66 -9.84 1.32
C VAL A 67 -8.27 -9.58 -0.05
N GLY A 68 -7.41 -9.33 -1.03
CA GLY A 68 -7.74 -9.13 -2.43
C GLY A 68 -7.81 -10.42 -3.26
N SER A 69 -7.65 -10.24 -4.56
CA SER A 69 -7.61 -11.34 -5.54
C SER A 69 -6.31 -12.14 -5.47
N LYS A 70 -5.21 -11.53 -5.01
CA LYS A 70 -3.86 -12.10 -4.99
C LYS A 70 -3.22 -12.17 -3.61
N GLY A 71 -3.65 -11.33 -2.67
CA GLY A 71 -3.03 -11.29 -1.36
C GLY A 71 -3.58 -10.15 -0.51
N THR A 72 -2.82 -9.77 0.51
CA THR A 72 -3.18 -8.72 1.47
C THR A 72 -3.29 -7.36 0.76
N LYS A 73 -4.33 -6.60 1.13
CA LYS A 73 -4.59 -5.26 0.62
C LYS A 73 -4.45 -4.20 1.70
N PHE A 74 -4.03 -3.02 1.26
CA PHE A 74 -3.95 -1.82 2.07
C PHE A 74 -4.54 -0.64 1.30
N PHE A 75 -5.02 0.35 2.04
CA PHE A 75 -5.27 1.68 1.48
C PHE A 75 -4.52 2.75 2.27
N PHE A 76 -4.09 3.79 1.56
CA PHE A 76 -3.32 4.90 2.09
C PHE A 76 -4.06 6.19 1.83
N TYR A 77 -4.21 7.01 2.87
CA TYR A 77 -4.86 8.29 2.76
C TYR A 77 -3.90 9.32 2.14
N THR A 78 -4.38 10.06 1.12
CA THR A 78 -3.62 11.11 0.41
C THR A 78 -4.23 12.47 0.61
#